data_AF-A0AA39F426-F1
#
_entry.id   AF-A0AA39F426-F1
#
_cell.length_a   1.000
_cell.length_b   1.000
_cell.length_c   1.000
_cell.angle_alpha   90.00
_cell.angle_beta   90.00
_cell.angle_gamma   90.00
#
_symmetry.space_group_name_H-M   'P 1'
#
loop_
_entity.id
_entity.type
_entity.pdbx_description
1 polymer ?
#
loop_
_entity_poly.entity_id
_entity_poly.type
_entity_poly.pdbx_seq_one_letter_code
_entity_poly.pdbx_strand_id
1 'polypeptide(L)'
;MMINSCTMQILFGCFLCLLFVADAKTAIVPPPWANPVHNPCAVQPRGWQLLYWPDDGKCYKIFQIGSPCPDTMELGPSAMNGGVVAECRCPPGTAQSPRDALCHKIFTKASCPRGQYFSPVPDAPNSHGSKRRWGVCREPESCSEDGKIFWPRSGKCYDKLTRGPCPMGQLLTLDNENFAICACSSNGELGAYYWQGEVPGCHEHYSKGPCTELGELFLPGGICGCHRNLPHYHSSTNMCYSLVLDQFDLAML
;
A
#
# COMPACT_ATOMS: atom_id res chain seq x y z
N MET A 1 31.49 24.35 -49.35
CA MET A 1 30.63 23.61 -48.40
C MET A 1 29.69 24.62 -47.76
N MET A 2 28.53 24.86 -48.38
CA MET A 2 27.57 25.87 -47.92
C MET A 2 26.67 25.23 -46.86
N ILE A 3 26.81 25.68 -45.61
CA ILE A 3 25.92 25.29 -44.52
C ILE A 3 24.57 25.94 -44.80
N ASN A 4 23.55 25.11 -44.91
CA ASN A 4 22.19 25.47 -45.30
C ASN A 4 21.58 26.46 -44.28
N SER A 5 21.00 27.56 -44.74
CA SER A 5 20.47 28.63 -43.87
C SER A 5 19.38 28.12 -42.90
N CYS A 6 18.67 27.06 -43.31
CA CYS A 6 17.63 26.41 -42.52
C CYS A 6 18.17 25.63 -41.30
N THR A 7 19.35 24.99 -41.40
CA THR A 7 19.96 24.26 -40.27
C THR A 7 20.50 25.21 -39.19
N MET A 8 20.95 26.40 -39.57
CA MET A 8 21.38 27.43 -38.62
C MET A 8 20.20 28.04 -37.84
N GLN A 9 19.04 28.22 -38.47
CA GLN A 9 17.83 28.73 -37.79
C GLN A 9 17.26 27.74 -36.76
N ILE A 10 17.29 26.43 -37.07
CA ILE A 10 16.83 25.38 -36.14
C ILE A 10 17.78 25.28 -34.93
N LEU A 11 19.10 25.32 -35.16
CA LEU A 11 20.09 25.31 -34.08
C LEU A 11 19.99 26.55 -33.18
N PHE A 12 19.76 27.73 -33.74
CA PHE A 12 19.58 28.97 -32.99
C PHE A 12 18.25 28.97 -32.19
N GLY A 13 17.18 28.40 -32.75
CA GLY A 13 15.90 28.22 -32.07
C GLY A 13 15.98 27.24 -30.89
N CYS A 14 16.70 26.12 -31.05
CA CYS A 14 16.97 25.18 -29.95
C CYS A 14 17.85 25.80 -28.85
N PHE A 15 18.83 26.62 -29.22
CA PHE A 15 19.69 27.33 -28.26
C PHE A 15 18.90 28.38 -27.46
N LEU A 16 18.00 29.14 -28.11
CA LEU A 16 17.08 30.05 -27.41
C LEU A 16 16.12 29.30 -26.49
N CYS A 17 15.54 28.17 -26.90
CA CYS A 17 14.71 27.34 -26.02
C CYS A 17 15.48 26.83 -24.79
N LEU A 18 16.73 26.41 -24.94
CA LEU A 18 17.57 25.99 -23.81
C LEU A 18 17.93 27.15 -22.88
N LEU A 19 18.10 28.37 -23.40
CA LEU A 19 18.33 29.58 -22.58
C LEU A 19 17.07 30.03 -21.82
N PHE A 20 15.86 29.78 -22.35
CA PHE A 20 14.60 30.08 -21.64
C PHE A 20 14.26 29.09 -20.52
N VAL A 21 14.81 27.88 -20.54
CA VAL A 21 14.63 26.90 -19.44
C VAL A 21 15.58 27.17 -18.26
N ALA A 22 16.63 27.97 -18.46
CA ALA A 22 17.64 28.26 -17.43
C ALA A 22 17.14 29.14 -16.27
N ASP A 23 15.99 29.81 -16.42
CA ASP A 23 15.42 30.72 -15.42
C ASP A 23 14.10 30.23 -14.79
N ALA A 24 13.82 28.93 -14.89
CA ALA A 24 12.80 28.32 -14.07
C ALA A 24 13.30 28.23 -12.62
N LYS A 25 13.07 29.29 -11.83
CA LYS A 25 13.19 29.24 -10.36
C LYS A 25 12.22 28.18 -9.85
N THR A 26 12.70 26.95 -9.67
CA THR A 26 11.99 25.93 -8.92
C THR A 26 11.97 26.38 -7.46
N ALA A 27 10.90 27.08 -7.08
CA ALA A 27 10.68 27.45 -5.70
C ALA A 27 10.25 26.18 -4.93
N ILE A 28 11.21 25.55 -4.25
CA ILE A 28 10.88 24.53 -3.24
C ILE A 28 10.17 25.26 -2.12
N VAL A 29 8.85 25.09 -2.02
CA VAL A 29 8.09 25.60 -0.88
C VAL A 29 8.44 24.73 0.32
N PRO A 30 9.16 25.25 1.33
CA PRO A 30 9.53 24.46 2.48
C PRO A 30 8.28 24.15 3.32
N PRO A 31 8.24 23.00 4.02
CA PRO A 31 7.13 22.71 4.90
C PRO A 31 7.05 23.75 6.04
N PRO A 32 5.88 24.00 6.64
CA PRO A 32 5.70 25.07 7.63
C PRO A 32 6.63 24.98 8.85
N TRP A 33 7.06 23.78 9.24
CA TRP A 33 7.99 23.56 10.36
C TRP A 33 9.46 23.80 10.02
N ALA A 34 9.79 24.04 8.76
CA ALA A 34 11.13 24.47 8.36
C ALA A 34 11.33 25.99 8.49
N ASN A 35 10.35 26.71 9.06
CA ASN A 35 10.46 28.12 9.39
C ASN A 35 11.10 28.31 10.79
N PRO A 36 12.30 28.93 10.90
CA PRO A 36 12.96 29.21 12.18
C PRO A 36 12.16 30.03 13.17
N VAL A 37 11.21 30.85 12.70
CA VAL A 37 10.33 31.66 13.57
C VAL A 37 9.41 30.79 14.42
N HIS A 38 8.99 29.64 13.89
CA HIS A 38 8.07 28.72 14.58
C HIS A 38 8.77 27.47 15.13
N ASN A 39 9.92 27.08 14.55
CA ASN A 39 10.69 25.92 14.98
C ASN A 39 12.19 26.29 15.05
N PRO A 40 12.75 26.54 16.25
CA PRO A 40 14.14 26.97 16.38
C PRO A 40 15.13 25.92 15.85
N CYS A 41 14.75 24.64 15.80
CA CYS A 41 15.60 23.59 15.23
C CYS A 41 15.81 23.71 13.72
N ALA A 42 15.00 24.51 13.03
CA ALA A 42 15.13 24.72 11.59
C ALA A 42 16.44 25.43 11.18
N VAL A 43 17.13 26.11 12.12
CA VAL A 43 18.43 26.76 11.84
C VAL A 43 19.61 25.79 11.80
N GLN A 44 19.43 24.58 12.33
CA GLN A 44 20.49 23.56 12.38
C GLN A 44 20.73 22.93 11.00
N PRO A 45 21.91 22.32 10.76
CA PRO A 45 22.11 21.50 9.58
C PRO A 45 21.02 20.42 9.47
N ARG A 46 20.35 20.34 8.32
CA ARG A 46 19.18 19.46 8.10
C ARG A 46 18.00 19.77 9.03
N GLY A 47 17.86 21.01 9.50
CA GLY A 47 16.81 21.45 10.41
C GLY A 47 15.37 21.23 9.93
N TRP A 48 15.15 21.10 8.62
CA TRP A 48 13.86 20.70 8.03
C TRP A 48 13.42 19.26 8.40
N GLN A 49 14.34 18.45 8.92
CA GLN A 49 14.10 17.10 9.46
C GLN A 49 13.98 17.08 10.98
N LEU A 50 14.05 18.24 11.64
CA LEU A 50 14.08 18.34 13.10
C LEU A 50 12.88 19.12 13.61
N LEU A 51 12.40 18.73 14.79
CA LEU A 51 11.40 19.46 15.56
C LEU A 51 11.94 19.75 16.95
N TYR A 52 11.66 20.96 17.42
CA TYR A 52 11.93 21.39 18.78
C TYR A 52 10.97 20.72 19.77
N TRP A 53 11.51 20.08 20.80
CA TRP A 53 10.74 19.51 21.90
C TRP A 53 10.82 20.43 23.13
N PRO A 54 9.69 21.00 23.59
CA PRO A 54 9.70 22.00 24.66
C PRO A 54 10.14 21.47 26.03
N ASP A 55 9.82 20.21 26.35
CA ASP A 55 10.00 19.69 27.72
C ASP A 55 11.48 19.63 28.15
N ASP A 56 12.38 19.40 27.20
CA ASP A 56 13.82 19.29 27.46
C ASP A 56 14.68 20.24 26.60
N GLY A 57 14.03 21.04 25.74
CA GLY A 57 14.67 22.05 24.90
C GLY A 57 15.55 21.49 23.78
N LYS A 58 15.40 20.22 23.39
CA LYS A 58 16.24 19.60 22.37
C LYS A 58 15.56 19.50 21.00
N CYS A 59 16.37 19.21 19.98
CA CYS A 59 15.93 18.98 18.61
C CYS A 59 15.92 17.48 18.31
N TYR A 60 14.78 16.99 17.84
CA TYR A 60 14.57 15.57 17.54
C TYR A 60 14.17 15.36 16.10
N LYS A 61 14.54 14.21 15.54
CA LYS A 61 14.22 13.89 14.15
C LYS A 61 12.73 13.60 14.01
N ILE A 62 12.11 14.15 12.97
CA ILE A 62 10.72 13.83 12.62
C ILE A 62 10.58 12.37 12.18
N PHE A 63 9.41 11.80 12.42
CA PHE A 63 9.04 10.42 12.10
C PHE A 63 9.93 9.33 12.72
N GLN A 64 10.77 9.69 13.70
CA GLN A 64 11.46 8.69 14.51
C GLN A 64 10.48 8.12 15.53
N ILE A 65 10.53 6.81 15.74
CA ILE A 65 9.72 6.11 16.75
C ILE A 65 10.48 6.11 18.07
N GLY A 66 9.76 6.32 19.18
CA GLY A 66 10.32 6.38 20.53
C GLY A 66 10.77 7.79 20.90
N SER A 67 11.72 7.89 21.84
CA SER A 67 12.11 9.15 22.49
C SER A 67 12.24 10.33 21.52
N PRO A 68 11.57 11.48 21.76
CA PRO A 68 10.93 11.90 23.02
C PRO A 68 9.51 11.34 23.19
N CYS A 69 8.98 10.63 22.20
CA CYS A 69 7.67 10.00 22.26
C CYS A 69 7.70 8.65 22.99
N PRO A 70 6.55 8.16 23.49
CA PRO A 70 6.43 6.81 23.99
C PRO A 70 6.85 5.76 22.95
N ASP A 71 7.20 4.58 23.44
CA ASP A 71 7.48 3.43 22.59
C ASP A 71 6.26 3.15 21.70
N THR A 72 6.48 2.91 20.40
CA THR A 72 5.49 2.79 19.30
C THR A 72 4.92 4.09 18.71
N MET A 73 5.16 5.25 19.31
CA MET A 73 4.74 6.54 18.74
C MET A 73 5.88 7.22 17.98
N GLU A 74 5.52 8.00 16.97
CA GLU A 74 6.45 8.84 16.22
C GLU A 74 6.28 10.32 16.53
N LEU A 75 7.38 11.07 16.47
CA LEU A 75 7.36 12.52 16.53
C LEU A 75 6.94 13.12 15.18
N GLY A 76 5.97 14.02 15.16
CA GLY A 76 5.51 14.66 13.94
C GLY A 76 5.12 16.13 14.12
N PRO A 77 5.10 16.91 13.03
CA PRO A 77 4.59 18.27 13.07
C PRO A 77 3.07 18.26 13.23
N SER A 78 2.57 19.17 14.05
CA SER A 78 1.15 19.42 14.29
C SER A 78 0.86 20.92 14.21
N ALA A 79 -0.24 21.30 13.57
CA ALA A 79 -0.63 22.70 13.44
C ALA A 79 -1.37 23.13 14.71
N MET A 80 -0.85 24.14 15.42
CA MET A 80 -1.49 24.70 16.60
C MET A 80 -1.41 26.22 16.56
N ASN A 81 -2.57 26.89 16.61
CA ASN A 81 -2.69 28.36 16.64
C ASN A 81 -1.86 29.10 15.56
N GLY A 82 -1.80 28.56 14.33
CA GLY A 82 -1.04 29.16 13.22
C GLY A 82 0.47 28.89 13.22
N GLY A 83 0.99 28.21 14.25
CA GLY A 83 2.37 27.72 14.32
C GLY A 83 2.46 26.20 14.12
N VAL A 84 3.70 25.67 14.14
CA VAL A 84 3.94 24.22 14.15
C VAL A 84 4.55 23.81 15.47
N VAL A 85 3.90 22.87 16.15
CA VAL A 85 4.40 22.24 17.36
C VAL A 85 4.77 20.79 17.10
N ALA A 86 5.71 20.28 17.89
CA ALA A 86 6.06 18.88 17.88
C ALA A 86 5.03 18.07 18.65
N GLU A 87 4.60 16.94 18.10
CA GLU A 87 3.60 16.09 18.72
C GLU A 87 3.90 14.61 18.50
N CYS A 88 3.63 13.80 19.53
CA CYS A 88 3.65 12.34 19.44
C CYS A 88 2.33 11.80 18.86
N ARG A 89 2.44 10.98 17.81
CA ARG A 89 1.31 10.36 17.13
C ARG A 89 1.61 8.92 16.73
N CYS A 90 0.56 8.15 16.45
CA CYS A 90 0.74 6.83 15.87
C CYS A 90 1.24 6.90 14.42
N PRO A 91 2.25 6.09 14.05
CA PRO A 91 2.73 5.99 12.67
C PRO A 91 1.60 5.68 11.66
N PRO A 92 1.76 6.05 10.38
CA PRO A 92 0.82 5.67 9.33
C PRO A 92 0.51 4.17 9.31
N GLY A 93 -0.77 3.81 9.18
CA GLY A 93 -1.22 2.40 9.23
C GLY A 93 -1.28 1.80 10.64
N THR A 94 -1.17 2.62 11.68
CA THR A 94 -1.37 2.21 13.08
C THR A 94 -2.36 3.14 13.79
N ALA A 95 -2.95 2.65 14.88
CA ALA A 95 -3.82 3.43 15.76
C ALA A 95 -3.57 3.05 17.22
N GLN A 96 -3.86 3.97 18.14
CA GLN A 96 -3.63 3.79 19.55
C GLN A 96 -4.73 2.90 20.15
N SER A 97 -4.32 1.90 20.92
CA SER A 97 -5.22 1.02 21.65
C SER A 97 -5.54 1.62 23.02
N PRO A 98 -6.83 1.64 23.44
CA PRO A 98 -7.20 2.08 24.79
C PRO A 98 -6.79 1.08 25.87
N ARG A 99 -6.34 -0.13 25.51
CA ARG A 99 -5.99 -1.20 26.47
C ARG A 99 -4.59 -1.04 27.06
N ASP A 100 -3.63 -0.58 26.26
CA ASP A 100 -2.21 -0.51 26.60
C ASP A 100 -1.57 0.83 26.21
N ALA A 101 -2.34 1.75 25.63
CA ALA A 101 -1.89 3.05 25.12
C ALA A 101 -0.79 2.96 24.04
N LEU A 102 -0.54 1.79 23.46
CA LEU A 102 0.43 1.58 22.38
C LEU A 102 -0.24 1.69 21.00
N CYS A 103 0.56 2.02 19.99
CA CYS A 103 0.13 2.05 18.60
C CYS A 103 0.25 0.66 17.96
N HIS A 104 -0.89 0.13 17.51
CA HIS A 104 -1.00 -1.18 16.88
C HIS A 104 -1.35 -1.04 15.40
N LYS A 105 -0.87 -1.98 14.58
CA LYS A 105 -1.21 -2.03 13.15
C LYS A 105 -2.72 -2.27 12.98
N ILE A 106 -3.36 -1.44 12.16
CA ILE A 106 -4.79 -1.59 11.87
C ILE A 106 -5.03 -2.69 10.84
N PHE A 107 -6.23 -3.26 10.85
CA PHE A 107 -6.66 -4.37 10.01
C PHE A 107 -5.81 -5.64 10.16
N THR A 108 -5.24 -5.84 11.35
CA THR A 108 -4.57 -7.07 11.75
C THR A 108 -5.13 -7.53 13.08
N LYS A 109 -4.76 -8.75 13.51
CA LYS A 109 -5.07 -9.22 14.86
C LYS A 109 -4.56 -8.28 15.96
N ALA A 110 -3.31 -7.79 15.82
CA ALA A 110 -2.61 -7.04 16.88
C ALA A 110 -2.77 -7.72 18.27
N SER A 111 -3.08 -6.96 19.32
CA SER A 111 -3.40 -7.47 20.67
C SER A 111 -4.89 -7.80 20.86
N CYS A 112 -5.66 -8.00 19.78
CA CYS A 112 -7.07 -8.35 19.91
C CYS A 112 -7.28 -9.82 20.30
N PRO A 113 -8.41 -10.12 20.98
CA PRO A 113 -8.83 -11.50 21.23
C PRO A 113 -8.90 -12.34 19.96
N ARG A 114 -8.85 -13.67 20.13
CA ARG A 114 -8.98 -14.63 19.02
C ARG A 114 -10.26 -14.35 18.22
N GLY A 115 -10.14 -14.32 16.89
CA GLY A 115 -11.26 -14.05 15.99
C GLY A 115 -11.63 -12.56 15.85
N GLN A 116 -10.89 -11.64 16.48
CA GLN A 116 -11.08 -10.19 16.33
C GLN A 116 -9.89 -9.53 15.64
N TYR A 117 -10.13 -8.35 15.09
CA TYR A 117 -9.11 -7.52 14.45
C TYR A 117 -9.14 -6.09 14.97
N PHE A 118 -8.00 -5.43 14.92
CA PHE A 118 -7.85 -4.06 15.35
C PHE A 118 -8.29 -3.10 14.25
N SER A 119 -9.38 -2.37 14.48
CA SER A 119 -10.03 -1.47 13.52
C SER A 119 -9.85 -0.01 13.95
N PRO A 120 -9.55 0.92 13.04
CA PRO A 120 -9.50 2.33 13.40
C PRO A 120 -10.91 2.84 13.75
N VAL A 121 -10.99 3.71 14.76
CA VAL A 121 -12.20 4.49 15.06
C VAL A 121 -12.21 5.69 14.13
N PRO A 122 -13.29 5.94 13.36
CA PRO A 122 -13.41 7.13 12.54
C PRO A 122 -13.27 8.38 13.42
N ASP A 123 -12.51 9.38 12.95
CA ASP A 123 -12.42 10.66 13.64
C ASP A 123 -13.81 11.31 13.72
N ALA A 124 -14.15 11.88 14.87
CA ALA A 124 -15.35 12.69 15.00
C ALA A 124 -15.26 13.90 14.04
N PRO A 125 -16.34 14.25 13.32
CA PRO A 125 -16.31 15.24 12.24
C PRO A 125 -15.86 16.66 12.67
N ASN A 126 -15.87 16.97 13.96
CA ASN A 126 -15.54 18.30 14.52
C ASN A 126 -14.23 18.35 15.35
N SER A 127 -13.35 17.35 15.25
CA SER A 127 -12.06 17.40 15.95
C SER A 127 -11.08 18.35 15.25
N HIS A 128 -11.02 19.59 15.75
CA HIS A 128 -10.10 20.67 15.33
C HIS A 128 -8.74 20.65 16.07
N GLY A 129 -8.42 19.56 16.76
CA GLY A 129 -7.15 19.35 17.44
C GLY A 129 -6.46 18.09 16.93
N SER A 130 -5.29 17.81 17.47
CA SER A 130 -4.49 16.68 17.03
C SER A 130 -5.25 15.36 17.02
N LYS A 131 -5.41 14.82 15.82
CA LYS A 131 -6.22 13.63 15.57
C LYS A 131 -5.44 12.41 16.05
N ARG A 132 -5.51 12.14 17.36
CA ARG A 132 -5.07 10.87 17.93
C ARG A 132 -5.90 9.77 17.27
N ARG A 133 -5.27 9.01 16.38
CA ARG A 133 -5.90 7.87 15.70
C ARG A 133 -6.18 6.81 16.74
N TRP A 134 -7.44 6.59 17.07
CA TRP A 134 -7.85 5.54 17.99
C TRP A 134 -8.20 4.26 17.24
N GLY A 135 -8.04 3.11 17.90
CA GLY A 135 -8.47 1.83 17.37
C GLY A 135 -9.12 0.96 18.43
N VAL A 136 -9.99 0.05 17.99
CA VAL A 136 -10.74 -0.89 18.82
C VAL A 136 -10.77 -2.27 18.19
N CYS A 137 -10.88 -3.31 19.00
CA CYS A 137 -11.07 -4.66 18.49
C CYS A 137 -12.49 -4.85 17.98
N ARG A 138 -12.64 -5.42 16.78
CA ARG A 138 -13.92 -5.73 16.14
C ARG A 138 -13.93 -7.16 15.64
N GLU A 139 -15.10 -7.75 15.60
CA GLU A 139 -15.33 -9.05 14.97
C GLU A 139 -15.45 -8.85 13.44
N PRO A 140 -14.86 -9.74 12.62
CA PRO A 140 -15.10 -9.78 11.18
C PRO A 140 -16.59 -9.99 10.88
N GLU A 141 -17.09 -9.31 9.86
CA GLU A 141 -18.43 -9.60 9.35
C GLU A 141 -18.46 -10.97 8.67
N SER A 142 -19.57 -11.69 8.80
CA SER A 142 -19.78 -12.97 8.11
C SER A 142 -20.09 -12.74 6.63
N CYS A 143 -19.43 -13.49 5.75
CA CYS A 143 -19.77 -13.48 4.32
C CYS A 143 -21.03 -14.32 4.06
N SER A 144 -21.92 -13.83 3.18
CA SER A 144 -23.19 -14.51 2.85
C SER A 144 -23.01 -15.77 2.00
N GLU A 145 -21.91 -15.85 1.27
CA GLU A 145 -21.58 -16.97 0.37
C GLU A 145 -20.49 -17.83 0.99
N ASP A 146 -20.67 -19.16 0.93
CA ASP A 146 -19.67 -20.12 1.35
C ASP A 146 -18.39 -19.97 0.53
N GLY A 147 -17.23 -20.21 1.16
CA GLY A 147 -15.93 -20.11 0.51
C GLY A 147 -15.38 -18.69 0.36
N LYS A 148 -16.11 -17.65 0.82
CA LYS A 148 -15.59 -16.27 0.87
C LYS A 148 -15.00 -15.91 2.24
N ILE A 149 -13.99 -15.05 2.23
CA ILE A 149 -13.26 -14.53 3.39
C ILE A 149 -13.45 -13.01 3.46
N PHE A 150 -13.84 -12.52 4.63
CA PHE A 150 -13.94 -11.08 4.89
C PHE A 150 -12.56 -10.44 5.00
N TRP A 151 -12.35 -9.35 4.26
CA TRP A 151 -11.12 -8.57 4.30
C TRP A 151 -11.31 -7.25 5.06
N PRO A 152 -10.72 -7.11 6.25
CA PRO A 152 -11.01 -5.97 7.13
C PRO A 152 -10.69 -4.60 6.55
N ARG A 153 -9.68 -4.49 5.68
CA ARG A 153 -9.25 -3.20 5.13
C ARG A 153 -10.26 -2.61 4.14
N SER A 154 -10.93 -3.45 3.34
CA SER A 154 -11.92 -2.99 2.38
C SER A 154 -13.36 -3.19 2.87
N GLY A 155 -13.57 -3.99 3.92
CA GLY A 155 -14.90 -4.34 4.40
C GLY A 155 -15.67 -5.20 3.40
N LYS A 156 -14.97 -5.98 2.57
CA LYS A 156 -15.56 -6.80 1.51
C LYS A 156 -15.18 -8.26 1.68
N CYS A 157 -16.03 -9.14 1.16
CA CYS A 157 -15.76 -10.56 1.05
C CYS A 157 -15.12 -10.89 -0.30
N TYR A 158 -14.13 -11.76 -0.28
CA TYR A 158 -13.41 -12.24 -1.47
C TYR A 158 -13.31 -13.76 -1.43
N ASP A 159 -13.22 -14.39 -2.59
CA ASP A 159 -13.10 -15.84 -2.68
C ASP A 159 -11.78 -16.34 -2.08
N LYS A 160 -11.88 -17.41 -1.28
CA LYS A 160 -10.71 -18.08 -0.71
C LYS A 160 -9.85 -18.67 -1.84
N LEU A 161 -8.53 -18.66 -1.65
CA LEU A 161 -7.52 -19.11 -2.63
C LEU A 161 -7.55 -18.31 -3.95
N THR A 162 -8.10 -17.10 -3.92
CA THR A 162 -7.92 -16.11 -5.00
C THR A 162 -6.92 -15.04 -4.58
N ARG A 163 -6.40 -14.27 -5.54
CA ARG A 163 -5.54 -13.12 -5.26
C ARG A 163 -6.32 -12.08 -4.46
N GLY A 164 -7.57 -11.80 -4.82
CA GLY A 164 -8.40 -10.80 -4.13
C GLY A 164 -7.62 -9.50 -3.83
N PRO A 165 -7.54 -9.07 -2.56
CA PRO A 165 -6.80 -7.87 -2.16
C PRO A 165 -5.28 -8.10 -1.95
N CYS A 166 -4.78 -9.31 -2.16
CA CYS A 166 -3.39 -9.69 -1.93
C CYS A 166 -2.44 -9.19 -3.02
N PRO A 167 -1.16 -8.97 -2.68
CA PRO A 167 -0.13 -8.66 -3.66
C PRO A 167 0.09 -9.86 -4.60
N MET A 168 0.75 -9.61 -5.72
CA MET A 168 1.11 -10.66 -6.68
C MET A 168 1.93 -11.77 -6.01
N GLY A 169 1.67 -13.02 -6.39
CA GLY A 169 2.34 -14.20 -5.83
C GLY A 169 1.80 -14.66 -4.48
N GLN A 170 0.73 -14.06 -3.96
CA GLN A 170 0.04 -14.50 -2.75
C GLN A 170 -1.46 -14.67 -3.01
N LEU A 171 -2.06 -15.60 -2.28
CA LEU A 171 -3.49 -15.84 -2.31
C LEU A 171 -4.09 -15.57 -0.93
N LEU A 172 -5.36 -15.20 -0.93
CA LEU A 172 -6.17 -14.98 0.26
C LEU A 172 -6.50 -16.32 0.91
N THR A 173 -6.13 -16.47 2.17
CA THR A 173 -6.47 -17.64 2.97
C THR A 173 -6.72 -17.23 4.42
N LEU A 174 -7.08 -18.19 5.26
CA LEU A 174 -7.19 -18.02 6.70
C LEU A 174 -5.93 -18.55 7.38
N ASP A 175 -5.47 -17.84 8.41
CA ASP A 175 -4.47 -18.36 9.32
C ASP A 175 -5.07 -19.38 10.32
N ASN A 176 -4.24 -19.89 11.23
CA ASN A 176 -4.67 -20.86 12.26
C ASN A 176 -5.71 -20.30 13.25
N GLU A 177 -5.95 -18.99 13.23
CA GLU A 177 -6.91 -18.30 14.08
C GLU A 177 -8.15 -17.85 13.31
N ASN A 178 -8.33 -18.33 12.08
CA ASN A 178 -9.40 -17.95 11.15
C ASN A 178 -9.38 -16.45 10.79
N PHE A 179 -8.19 -15.84 10.76
CA PHE A 179 -8.02 -14.47 10.32
C PHE A 179 -7.56 -14.41 8.86
N ALA A 180 -8.13 -13.48 8.10
CA ALA A 180 -7.81 -13.29 6.70
C ALA A 180 -6.36 -12.82 6.52
N ILE A 181 -5.55 -13.59 5.80
CA ILE A 181 -4.16 -13.29 5.50
C ILE A 181 -3.86 -13.50 4.02
N CYS A 182 -2.86 -12.77 3.54
CA CYS A 182 -2.23 -13.04 2.25
C CYS A 182 -1.01 -13.91 2.49
N ALA A 183 -0.99 -15.10 1.90
CA ALA A 183 0.09 -16.04 2.10
C ALA A 183 0.42 -16.80 0.82
N CYS A 184 1.62 -17.36 0.80
CA CYS A 184 2.03 -18.35 -0.17
C CYS A 184 2.94 -19.37 0.50
N SER A 185 2.73 -20.65 0.20
CA SER A 185 3.55 -21.75 0.69
C SER A 185 3.57 -22.86 -0.35
N SER A 186 4.71 -23.53 -0.48
CA SER A 186 4.83 -24.75 -1.29
C SER A 186 4.19 -25.98 -0.62
N ASN A 187 3.74 -25.84 0.64
CA ASN A 187 3.15 -26.91 1.43
C ASN A 187 1.70 -26.57 1.83
N GLY A 188 0.98 -27.59 2.33
CA GLY A 188 -0.40 -27.43 2.78
C GLY A 188 -1.36 -27.10 1.64
N GLU A 189 -2.44 -26.39 1.96
CA GLU A 189 -3.50 -26.02 0.99
C GLU A 189 -2.97 -25.16 -0.16
N LEU A 190 -2.04 -24.24 0.12
CA LEU A 190 -1.44 -23.36 -0.88
C LEU A 190 -0.44 -24.06 -1.81
N GLY A 191 0.07 -25.24 -1.43
CA GLY A 191 1.03 -25.99 -2.24
C GLY A 191 0.48 -26.37 -3.61
N ALA A 192 -0.83 -26.61 -3.71
CA ALA A 192 -1.49 -26.88 -4.99
C ALA A 192 -1.47 -25.68 -5.96
N TYR A 193 -1.30 -24.47 -5.44
CA TYR A 193 -1.28 -23.20 -6.17
C TYR A 193 0.14 -22.65 -6.35
N TYR A 194 1.14 -23.34 -5.81
CA TYR A 194 2.51 -22.89 -5.79
C TYR A 194 3.20 -23.13 -7.14
N TRP A 195 3.86 -22.09 -7.64
CA TRP A 195 4.72 -22.13 -8.81
C TRP A 195 6.19 -22.10 -8.39
N GLN A 196 6.97 -23.04 -8.92
CA GLN A 196 8.41 -23.18 -8.60
C GLN A 196 9.33 -22.56 -9.66
N GLY A 197 8.82 -21.77 -10.61
CA GLY A 197 9.66 -21.16 -11.65
C GLY A 197 10.55 -20.02 -11.12
N GLU A 198 11.07 -19.22 -12.05
CA GLU A 198 12.08 -18.18 -11.75
C GLU A 198 11.64 -17.19 -10.65
N VAL A 199 10.36 -16.81 -10.68
CA VAL A 199 9.74 -16.01 -9.63
C VAL A 199 8.72 -16.89 -8.91
N PRO A 200 9.11 -17.52 -7.78
CA PRO A 200 8.19 -18.40 -7.05
C PRO A 200 7.04 -17.59 -6.45
N GLY A 201 5.87 -18.20 -6.42
CA GLY A 201 4.66 -17.55 -5.94
C GLY A 201 3.44 -18.44 -6.06
N CYS A 202 2.33 -17.99 -5.48
CA CYS A 202 1.07 -18.69 -5.54
C CYS A 202 0.13 -17.99 -6.52
N HIS A 203 -0.52 -18.76 -7.39
CA HIS A 203 -1.34 -18.24 -8.47
C HIS A 203 -2.67 -18.99 -8.54
N GLU A 204 -3.73 -18.28 -8.89
CA GLU A 204 -5.07 -18.85 -9.05
C GLU A 204 -5.06 -19.88 -10.18
N HIS A 205 -5.69 -21.02 -9.96
CA HIS A 205 -5.90 -22.00 -11.03
C HIS A 205 -6.81 -21.42 -12.11
N TYR A 206 -6.55 -21.86 -13.34
CA TYR A 206 -7.25 -21.44 -14.55
C TYR A 206 -7.19 -19.93 -14.83
N SER A 207 -6.21 -19.24 -14.22
CA SER A 207 -5.85 -17.87 -14.54
C SER A 207 -4.59 -17.84 -15.41
N LYS A 208 -4.22 -16.66 -15.93
CA LYS A 208 -2.93 -16.48 -16.62
C LYS A 208 -1.73 -16.82 -15.72
N GLY A 209 -1.85 -16.55 -14.41
CA GLY A 209 -0.84 -16.90 -13.42
C GLY A 209 0.59 -16.47 -13.82
N PRO A 210 1.60 -17.35 -13.66
CA PRO A 210 2.98 -17.08 -14.06
C PRO A 210 3.30 -17.48 -15.50
N CYS A 211 2.31 -17.93 -16.28
CA CYS A 211 2.53 -18.55 -17.59
C CYS A 211 2.95 -17.51 -18.64
N THR A 212 4.05 -17.77 -19.34
CA THR A 212 4.59 -16.86 -20.36
C THR A 212 3.94 -17.09 -21.73
N GLU A 213 3.64 -18.34 -22.08
CA GLU A 213 3.10 -18.71 -23.38
C GLU A 213 1.68 -18.18 -23.60
N LEU A 214 1.40 -17.74 -24.82
CA LEU A 214 0.09 -17.19 -25.18
C LEU A 214 -0.99 -18.27 -25.13
N GLY A 215 -2.11 -17.96 -24.48
CA GLY A 215 -3.23 -18.89 -24.35
C GLY A 215 -3.03 -20.02 -23.35
N GLU A 216 -1.93 -20.06 -22.60
CA GLU A 216 -1.78 -20.96 -21.46
C GLU A 216 -2.38 -20.37 -20.18
N LEU A 217 -2.91 -21.27 -19.37
CA LEU A 217 -3.41 -20.98 -18.02
C LEU A 217 -2.58 -21.77 -17.00
N PHE A 218 -2.57 -21.27 -15.77
CA PHE A 218 -1.99 -21.97 -14.63
C PHE A 218 -2.93 -23.07 -14.16
N LEU A 219 -2.53 -24.32 -14.31
CA LEU A 219 -3.36 -25.49 -14.02
C LEU A 219 -3.00 -26.10 -12.65
N PRO A 220 -3.92 -26.89 -12.05
CA PRO A 220 -3.60 -27.69 -10.89
C PRO A 220 -2.34 -28.55 -11.11
N GLY A 221 -1.52 -28.69 -10.07
CA GLY A 221 -0.21 -29.36 -10.15
C GLY A 221 0.96 -28.42 -10.41
N GLY A 222 0.72 -27.11 -10.44
CA GLY A 222 1.79 -26.12 -10.54
C GLY A 222 2.41 -26.03 -11.93
N ILE A 223 1.60 -26.27 -12.97
CA ILE A 223 2.05 -26.28 -14.37
C ILE A 223 1.29 -25.27 -15.20
N CYS A 224 1.93 -24.76 -16.24
CA CYS A 224 1.28 -23.97 -17.28
C CYS A 224 0.85 -24.89 -18.43
N GLY A 225 -0.32 -24.64 -19.01
CA GLY A 225 -0.76 -25.38 -20.17
C GLY A 225 -2.13 -25.00 -20.69
N CYS A 226 -2.47 -25.58 -21.84
CA CYS A 226 -3.78 -25.49 -22.45
C CYS A 226 -4.08 -26.77 -23.24
N HIS A 227 -5.26 -27.37 -23.06
CA HIS A 227 -5.65 -28.57 -23.78
C HIS A 227 -7.15 -28.60 -24.10
N ARG A 228 -7.52 -29.34 -25.16
CA ARG A 228 -8.88 -29.37 -25.73
C ARG A 228 -9.99 -29.78 -24.78
N ASN A 229 -9.64 -30.52 -23.73
CA ASN A 229 -10.59 -30.98 -22.71
C ASN A 229 -10.89 -29.93 -21.63
N LEU A 230 -10.20 -28.78 -21.62
CA LEU A 230 -10.52 -27.71 -20.67
C LEU A 230 -11.77 -26.97 -21.13
N PRO A 231 -12.71 -26.63 -20.22
CA PRO A 231 -13.81 -25.72 -20.52
C PRO A 231 -13.35 -24.34 -21.02
N HIS A 232 -12.13 -23.95 -20.65
CA HIS A 232 -11.46 -22.72 -21.04
C HIS A 232 -10.97 -22.70 -22.49
N TYR A 233 -10.89 -23.87 -23.15
CA TYR A 233 -10.28 -24.02 -24.45
C TYR A 233 -11.19 -23.50 -25.56
N HIS A 234 -10.63 -22.65 -26.42
CA HIS A 234 -11.31 -22.10 -27.57
C HIS A 234 -10.74 -22.71 -28.86
N SER A 235 -11.61 -23.43 -29.60
CA SER A 235 -11.20 -24.27 -30.72
C SER A 235 -10.66 -23.51 -31.93
N SER A 236 -11.13 -22.28 -32.19
CA SER A 236 -10.69 -21.51 -33.36
C SER A 236 -9.33 -20.87 -33.17
N THR A 237 -8.97 -20.49 -31.94
CA THR A 237 -7.67 -19.87 -31.63
C THR A 237 -6.64 -20.85 -31.08
N ASN A 238 -7.05 -22.08 -30.73
CA ASN A 238 -6.21 -23.06 -30.01
C ASN A 238 -5.64 -22.53 -28.69
N MET A 239 -6.34 -21.60 -28.04
CA MET A 239 -5.92 -20.95 -26.79
C MET A 239 -6.94 -21.19 -25.68
N CYS A 240 -6.50 -21.07 -24.44
CA CYS A 240 -7.36 -21.13 -23.26
C CYS A 240 -7.55 -19.72 -22.67
N TYR A 241 -8.78 -19.42 -22.27
CA TYR A 241 -9.13 -18.13 -21.68
C TYR A 241 -9.74 -18.31 -20.28
N SER A 242 -9.38 -17.42 -19.37
CA SER A 242 -9.99 -17.38 -18.04
C SER A 242 -11.50 -17.17 -18.18
N LEU A 243 -12.27 -17.98 -17.44
CA LEU A 243 -13.73 -17.83 -17.36
C LEU A 243 -14.16 -17.03 -16.13
N VAL A 244 -13.20 -16.49 -15.37
CA VAL A 244 -13.51 -15.53 -14.31
C VAL A 244 -14.21 -14.38 -15.01
N LEU A 245 -15.52 -14.26 -14.75
CA LEU A 245 -16.32 -13.12 -15.18
C LEU A 245 -15.76 -11.90 -14.45
N ASP A 246 -14.72 -11.29 -15.01
CA ASP A 246 -14.41 -9.93 -14.65
C ASP A 246 -15.69 -9.14 -14.96
N GLN A 247 -16.15 -8.37 -13.98
CA GLN A 247 -17.37 -7.56 -14.04
C GLN A 247 -17.34 -6.53 -15.20
N PHE A 248 -16.25 -6.49 -15.97
CA PHE A 248 -16.01 -5.69 -17.16
C PHE A 248 -16.43 -6.35 -18.49
N ASP A 249 -16.59 -7.68 -18.59
CA ASP A 249 -16.94 -8.33 -19.87
C ASP A 249 -18.44 -8.33 -20.20
N LEU A 250 -19.28 -7.78 -19.32
CA LEU A 250 -20.69 -7.47 -19.62
C LEU A 250 -20.87 -6.28 -20.59
N ALA A 251 -19.79 -5.67 -21.07
CA ALA A 251 -19.83 -4.57 -22.04
C ALA A 251 -19.69 -5.03 -23.51
N MET A 252 -19.62 -6.34 -23.79
CA MET A 252 -19.59 -6.88 -25.17
C MET A 252 -20.73 -7.86 -25.49
N LEU A 253 -21.91 -7.67 -24.89
CA LEU A 253 -23.16 -8.27 -25.38
C LEU A 253 -24.22 -7.20 -25.63
#